data_AF-A0AAW0LRT2-F1
#
_entry.id   AF-A0AAW0LRT2-F1
#
_cell.length_a   1.000
_cell.length_b   1.000
_cell.length_c   1.000
_cell.angle_alpha   90.00
_cell.angle_beta   90.00
_cell.angle_gamma   90.00
#
_symmetry.space_group_name_H-M   'P 1'
#
loop_
_entity.id
_entity.type
_entity.pdbx_description
1 polymer ?
#
loop_
_entity_poly.entity_id
_entity_poly.type
_entity_poly.pdbx_seq_one_letter_code
_entity_poly.pdbx_strand_id
1 'polypeptide(L)'
;SVSKTATSYCGGTLEKPSYREVCEGTTGHTEAVKVICDNRKISYKSLLDSFWDLHNPTNKDYINFGLSTHQRSAIFYNKEEDRKQAQE
;
A
#
# COMPACT_ATOMS: atom_id res chain seq x y z
N SER A 1 10.37 16.53 3.39
CA SER A 1 9.13 16.66 4.15
C SER A 1 8.02 16.04 3.32
N VAL A 2 7.06 15.38 3.99
CA VAL A 2 5.83 14.93 3.35
C VAL A 2 4.98 16.18 3.08
N SER A 3 4.45 16.32 1.87
CA SER A 3 3.64 17.47 1.48
C SER A 3 2.14 17.14 1.46
N LYS A 4 1.77 15.89 1.15
CA LYS A 4 0.38 15.44 1.15
C LYS A 4 0.28 13.93 1.35
N THR A 5 -0.78 13.50 2.02
CA THR A 5 -1.22 12.11 2.08
C THR A 5 -2.66 11.99 1.62
N ALA A 6 -3.04 10.82 1.10
CA ALA A 6 -4.43 10.48 0.79
C ALA A 6 -4.65 8.97 0.98
N THR A 7 -5.76 8.59 1.60
CA THR A 7 -6.20 7.19 1.72
C THR A 7 -7.01 6.79 0.50
N SER A 8 -6.79 5.59 -0.03
CA SER A 8 -7.49 5.05 -1.19
C SER A 8 -7.44 3.52 -1.18
N TYR A 9 -8.09 2.91 -2.17
CA TYR A 9 -7.96 1.48 -2.51
C TYR A 9 -7.05 1.32 -3.72
N CYS A 10 -6.19 0.29 -3.74
CA CYS A 10 -5.25 0.04 -4.83
C CYS A 10 -4.98 -1.46 -5.04
N GLY A 11 -4.53 -1.82 -6.25
CA GLY A 11 -4.08 -3.17 -6.61
C GLY A 11 -5.19 -4.18 -6.92
N GLY A 12 -6.44 -3.74 -7.03
CA GLY A 12 -7.57 -4.53 -7.50
C GLY A 12 -7.96 -4.21 -8.94
N THR A 13 -9.09 -4.78 -9.38
CA THR A 13 -9.55 -4.72 -10.77
C THR A 13 -10.75 -3.80 -10.99
N LEU A 14 -11.50 -3.47 -9.93
CA LEU A 14 -12.66 -2.59 -10.03
C LEU A 14 -12.22 -1.12 -10.11
N GLU A 15 -12.67 -0.36 -11.11
CA GLU A 15 -12.16 0.99 -11.41
C GLU A 15 -12.46 2.03 -10.29
N LYS A 16 -13.59 1.89 -9.59
CA LYS A 16 -14.06 2.83 -8.56
C LYS A 16 -14.80 2.08 -7.44
N PRO A 17 -14.10 1.26 -6.66
CA PRO A 17 -14.74 0.43 -5.65
C PRO A 17 -15.24 1.31 -4.49
N SER A 18 -16.43 1.03 -3.99
CA SER A 18 -16.91 1.54 -2.71
C SER A 18 -16.24 0.78 -1.56
N TYR A 19 -16.23 1.38 -0.37
CA TYR A 19 -15.74 0.72 0.85
C TYR A 19 -16.38 -0.65 1.06
N ARG A 20 -17.69 -0.74 0.85
CA ARG A 20 -18.43 -2.00 1.01
C ARG A 20 -17.91 -3.10 0.07
N GLU A 21 -17.74 -2.79 -1.21
CA GLU A 21 -17.22 -3.76 -2.19
C GLU A 21 -15.79 -4.19 -1.85
N VAL A 22 -14.97 -3.28 -1.31
CA VAL A 22 -13.62 -3.61 -0.83
C VAL A 22 -13.67 -4.56 0.37
N CYS A 23 -14.53 -4.28 1.36
CA CYS A 23 -14.71 -5.13 2.54
C CYS A 23 -15.28 -6.51 2.19
N GLU A 24 -16.09 -6.62 1.14
CA GLU A 24 -16.56 -7.91 0.60
C GLU A 24 -15.41 -8.76 0.02
N GLY A 25 -14.24 -8.16 -0.22
CA GLY A 25 -12.99 -8.86 -0.54
C GLY A 25 -12.86 -9.35 -1.98
N THR A 26 -13.88 -9.12 -2.82
CA THR A 26 -13.95 -9.61 -4.20
C THR A 26 -13.29 -8.69 -5.22
N THR A 27 -13.07 -7.42 -4.87
CA THR A 27 -12.51 -6.42 -5.80
C THR A 27 -11.01 -6.56 -6.03
N GLY A 28 -10.32 -7.33 -5.16
CA GLY A 28 -8.88 -7.51 -5.18
C GLY A 28 -8.08 -6.30 -4.69
N HIS A 29 -8.73 -5.21 -4.29
CA HIS A 29 -8.04 -4.02 -3.76
C HIS A 29 -7.56 -4.23 -2.33
N THR A 30 -6.57 -3.43 -1.93
CA THR A 30 -6.17 -3.22 -0.54
C THR A 30 -6.23 -1.73 -0.20
N GLU A 31 -6.48 -1.42 1.07
CA GLU A 31 -6.31 -0.09 1.62
C GLU A 31 -4.86 0.36 1.45
N ALA A 32 -4.68 1.59 1.00
CA ALA A 32 -3.38 2.16 0.70
C ALA A 32 -3.33 3.65 1.04
N VAL A 33 -2.14 4.13 1.38
CA VAL A 33 -1.86 5.55 1.57
C VAL A 33 -0.97 6.04 0.45
N LYS A 34 -1.47 6.98 -0.36
CA LYS A 34 -0.65 7.70 -1.33
C LYS A 34 0.12 8.80 -0.61
N VAL A 35 1.45 8.73 -0.66
CA VAL A 35 2.35 9.72 -0.07
C VAL A 35 2.94 10.58 -1.19
N ILE A 36 2.82 11.91 -1.04
CA ILE A 36 3.52 12.89 -1.88
C ILE A 36 4.56 13.58 -1.01
N CYS A 37 5.82 13.56 -1.44
CA CYS A 37 6.95 14.09 -0.69
C CYS A 37 7.98 14.77 -1.60
N ASP A 38 8.78 15.67 -1.01
CA ASP A 38 9.97 16.22 -1.68
C ASP A 38 11.17 15.28 -1.48
N ASN A 39 11.59 14.61 -2.55
CA ASN A 39 12.69 13.65 -2.57
C ASN A 39 14.05 14.25 -2.19
N ARG A 40 14.20 15.58 -2.18
CA ARG A 40 15.43 16.25 -1.69
C ARG A 40 15.51 16.28 -0.18
N LYS A 41 14.40 16.02 0.51
CA LYS A 41 14.29 16.12 1.98
C LYS A 41 13.97 14.79 2.65
N ILE A 42 13.31 13.86 1.96
CA ILE A 42 13.00 12.51 2.45
C ILE A 42 13.37 11.54 1.34
N SER A 43 14.20 10.54 1.66
CA SER A 43 14.53 9.48 0.72
C SER A 43 13.40 8.45 0.67
N TYR A 44 13.31 7.72 -0.45
CA TYR A 44 12.38 6.61 -0.58
C TYR A 44 12.65 5.51 0.46
N LYS A 45 13.94 5.23 0.73
CA LYS A 45 14.36 4.33 1.81
C LYS A 45 13.76 4.67 3.17
N SER A 46 13.76 5.95 3.59
CA SER A 46 13.15 6.33 4.87
C SER A 46 11.63 6.08 4.92
N LEU A 47 10.95 6.14 3.77
CA LEU A 47 9.54 5.76 3.67
C LEU A 47 9.37 4.25 3.80
N LEU A 48 10.28 3.45 3.21
CA LEU A 48 10.29 2.00 3.37
C LEU A 48 10.56 1.59 4.81
N ASP A 49 11.56 2.19 5.47
CA ASP A 49 11.85 1.95 6.89
C ASP A 49 10.60 2.19 7.74
N SER A 50 9.91 3.31 7.50
CA SER A 50 8.64 3.61 8.18
C SER A 50 7.55 2.59 7.84
N PHE A 51 7.44 2.15 6.58
CA PHE A 51 6.45 1.16 6.17
C PHE A 51 6.65 -0.16 6.92
N TRP A 52 7.89 -0.66 7.05
CA TRP A 52 8.16 -1.91 7.75
C TRP A 52 7.97 -1.82 9.26
N ASP A 53 8.21 -0.65 9.86
CA ASP A 53 8.01 -0.43 11.30
C ASP A 53 6.53 -0.31 11.71
N LEU A 54 5.64 0.04 10.77
CA LEU A 54 4.24 0.38 11.07
C LEU A 54 3.29 -0.83 11.05
N HIS A 55 3.66 -1.97 10.48
CA HIS A 55 2.83 -3.18 10.46
C HIS A 55 3.68 -4.46 10.36
N ASN A 56 3.07 -5.62 10.62
CA ASN A 56 3.70 -6.91 10.38
C ASN A 56 3.42 -7.36 8.93
N PRO A 57 4.40 -7.32 8.01
CA PRO A 57 4.17 -7.68 6.61
C PRO A 57 4.01 -9.19 6.38
N THR A 58 4.32 -10.02 7.39
CA THR A 58 4.22 -11.48 7.32
C THR A 58 2.89 -12.02 7.86
N ASN A 59 1.95 -11.13 8.24
CA ASN A 59 0.66 -11.56 8.77
C ASN A 59 -0.07 -12.42 7.73
N LYS A 60 -0.34 -13.68 8.11
CA LYS A 60 -1.01 -14.67 7.27
C LYS A 60 -2.49 -14.37 7.05
N ASP A 61 -3.07 -13.49 7.86
CA ASP A 61 -4.45 -13.04 7.68
C ASP A 61 -4.66 -12.31 6.34
N TYR A 62 -3.58 -11.79 5.73
CA TYR A 62 -3.59 -11.22 4.38
C TYR A 62 -3.71 -12.25 3.26
N ILE A 63 -3.41 -13.52 3.55
CA ILE A 63 -3.34 -14.64 2.60
C ILE A 63 -4.62 -15.47 2.66
N ASN A 64 -5.38 -15.39 3.76
CA ASN A 64 -6.68 -16.03 3.84
C ASN A 64 -7.68 -15.29 2.94
N PHE A 65 -8.21 -16.01 1.94
CA PHE A 65 -9.19 -15.56 0.95
C PHE A 65 -10.56 -15.11 1.54
N GLY A 66 -10.63 -14.85 2.85
CA GLY A 66 -11.84 -14.44 3.53
C GLY A 66 -11.54 -13.41 4.62
N LEU A 67 -12.35 -12.35 4.62
CA LEU A 67 -12.51 -11.29 5.62
C LEU A 67 -11.47 -10.15 5.64
N SER A 68 -10.21 -10.35 5.25
CA SER A 68 -9.18 -9.27 5.38
C SER A 68 -8.25 -9.09 4.17
N THR A 69 -8.64 -9.54 2.99
CA THR A 69 -7.86 -9.37 1.73
C THR A 69 -7.57 -7.91 1.39
N HIS A 70 -8.38 -6.99 1.93
CA HIS A 70 -8.26 -5.55 1.72
C HIS A 70 -7.28 -4.85 2.67
N GLN A 71 -6.56 -5.58 3.52
CA GLN A 71 -5.54 -5.01 4.41
C GLN A 71 -4.13 -5.55 4.15
N ARG A 72 -3.92 -6.23 3.02
CA ARG A 72 -2.64 -6.85 2.69
C ARG A 72 -1.50 -5.82 2.63
N SER A 73 -0.34 -6.23 3.17
CA SER A 73 0.90 -5.48 2.99
C SER A 73 1.28 -5.41 1.51
N ALA A 74 1.33 -4.21 0.95
CA ALA A 74 1.71 -3.99 -0.44
C ALA A 74 2.37 -2.62 -0.64
N ILE A 75 3.36 -2.55 -1.54
CA ILE A 75 3.98 -1.31 -1.99
C ILE A 75 3.65 -1.13 -3.47
N PHE A 76 3.00 -0.01 -3.80
CA PHE A 76 2.73 0.40 -5.17
C PHE A 76 3.67 1.54 -5.54
N TYR A 77 4.47 1.34 -6.58
CA TYR A 77 5.50 2.26 -7.02
C TYR A 77 5.13 2.93 -8.34
N ASN A 78 5.69 4.12 -8.59
CA ASN A 78 5.51 4.84 -9.86
C ASN A 78 6.75 4.76 -10.76
N LYS A 79 7.90 4.32 -10.22
CA LYS A 79 9.19 4.24 -10.93
C LYS A 79 9.85 2.90 -10.67
N GLU A 80 10.58 2.40 -11.66
CA GLU A 80 11.35 1.15 -11.52
C GLU A 80 12.45 1.23 -10.46
N GLU A 81 12.99 2.41 -10.19
CA GLU A 81 13.99 2.61 -9.14
C GLU A 81 13.41 2.37 -7.74
N ASP A 82 12.18 2.83 -7.51
CA ASP A 82 11.45 2.60 -6.25
C ASP A 82 11.16 1.10 -6.09
N ARG A 83 10.81 0.40 -7.18
CA ARG A 83 10.61 -1.05 -7.18
C ARG A 83 11.86 -1.80 -6.74
N LYS A 84 13.05 -1.41 -7.24
CA LYS A 84 14.32 -2.04 -6.87
C LYS A 84 14.61 -1.85 -5.38
N GLN A 85 14.54 -0.60 -4.91
CA GLN A 85 14.77 -0.29 -3.49
C GLN A 85 13.80 -1.02 -2.55
N ALA A 86 12.55 -1.26 -2.98
CA ALA A 86 11.57 -2.00 -2.19
C ALA A 86 11.81 -3.52 -2.15
N GLN A 87 12.65 -4.06 -3.05
CA GLN A 87 12.95 -5.49 -3.16
C GLN A 87 14.35 -5.87 -2.62
N GLU A 88 15.18 -4.88 -2.32
CA GLU A 88 16.49 -5.04 -1.66
C GLU A 88 16.32 -5.39 -0.17
#